data_AF-A0A844WW67-F1
#
_entry.id   AF-A0A844WW67-F1
#
_cell.length_a   1.000
_cell.length_b   1.000
_cell.length_c   1.000
_cell.angle_alpha   90.00
_cell.angle_beta   90.00
_cell.angle_gamma   90.00
#
_symmetry.space_group_name_H-M   'P 1'
#
loop_
_entity.id
_entity.type
_entity.pdbx_description
1 polymer ?
#
loop_
_entity_poly.entity_id
_entity_poly.type
_entity_poly.pdbx_seq_one_letter_code
_entity_poly.pdbx_strand_id
1 'polypeptide(L)'
;MTQLEKNLDLLKILTYKIKTWDRGNDYIALSKLISDLEKLTRKEYSLYYKKFFTDISLAEQLIQLYKNENLNKETIINIVSCIGNMIERYSLPPLNDFFDFFNELKTIKKIDYYVSLFITEFPQFYKDNKKWDYLLSILNISPKAKSERNFYIEIKKILNRNESIPNNYIDLFIASFEEMYNKAKNDFYKNDYKEIILKLSKLK
;
A
#
# COMPACT_ATOMS: atom_id res chain seq x y z
N MET A 1 -24.80 -19.18 13.25
CA MET A 1 -23.65 -18.26 13.26
C MET A 1 -23.45 -17.70 11.86
N THR A 2 -23.59 -16.38 11.70
CA THR A 2 -23.44 -15.67 10.43
C THR A 2 -21.97 -15.65 10.00
N GLN A 3 -21.69 -15.37 8.71
CA GLN A 3 -20.31 -15.22 8.23
C GLN A 3 -19.58 -14.08 8.95
N LEU A 4 -20.29 -12.98 9.25
CA LEU A 4 -19.76 -11.85 10.00
C LEU A 4 -19.33 -12.26 11.42
N GLU A 5 -20.17 -13.01 12.14
CA GLU A 5 -19.85 -13.51 13.48
C GLU A 5 -18.59 -14.40 13.46
N LYS A 6 -18.51 -15.34 12.50
CA LYS A 6 -17.32 -16.19 12.31
C LYS A 6 -16.06 -15.37 12.10
N ASN A 7 -16.12 -14.33 11.27
CA ASN A 7 -14.98 -13.47 10.99
C ASN A 7 -14.60 -12.61 12.19
N LEU A 8 -15.57 -12.13 12.98
CA LEU A 8 -15.30 -11.39 14.21
C LEU A 8 -14.60 -12.26 15.26
N ASP A 9 -15.03 -13.52 15.42
CA ASP A 9 -14.37 -14.45 16.35
C ASP A 9 -12.97 -14.84 15.87
N LEU A 10 -12.80 -15.04 14.56
CA LEU A 10 -11.50 -15.25 13.97
C LEU A 10 -10.57 -14.05 14.20
N LEU A 11 -11.05 -12.81 14.01
CA LEU A 11 -10.25 -11.60 14.27
C LEU A 11 -9.82 -11.50 15.73
N LYS A 12 -10.69 -11.82 16.70
CA LYS A 12 -10.30 -11.87 18.12
C LYS A 12 -9.14 -12.82 18.34
N ILE A 13 -9.22 -14.03 17.77
CA ILE A 13 -8.18 -15.06 17.93
C ILE A 13 -6.88 -14.64 17.24
N LEU A 14 -6.95 -14.18 15.99
CA LEU A 14 -5.77 -13.78 15.21
C LEU A 14 -5.04 -12.60 15.87
N THR A 15 -5.77 -11.54 16.22
CA THR A 15 -5.18 -10.34 16.84
C THR A 15 -4.59 -10.65 18.21
N TYR A 16 -5.23 -11.49 19.02
CA TYR A 16 -4.66 -11.97 20.28
C TYR A 16 -3.35 -12.73 20.05
N LYS A 17 -3.38 -13.78 19.21
CA LYS A 17 -2.20 -14.62 18.97
C LYS A 17 -1.01 -13.87 18.38
N ILE A 18 -1.25 -12.89 17.52
CA ILE A 18 -0.19 -12.05 16.95
C ILE A 18 0.39 -11.14 18.03
N LYS A 19 -0.45 -10.46 18.81
CA LYS A 19 -0.03 -9.54 19.89
C LYS A 19 0.71 -10.25 21.02
N THR A 20 0.38 -11.50 21.31
CA THR A 20 1.04 -12.31 22.33
C THR A 20 2.06 -13.29 21.73
N TRP A 21 2.51 -13.08 20.50
CA TRP A 21 3.45 -14.00 19.87
C TRP A 21 4.80 -14.02 20.60
N ASP A 22 5.23 -15.22 20.98
CA ASP A 22 6.57 -15.47 21.51
C ASP A 22 7.35 -16.47 20.63
N ARG A 23 8.69 -16.43 20.74
CA ARG A 23 9.62 -17.28 19.96
C ARG A 23 9.53 -18.77 20.25
N GLY A 24 8.80 -19.19 21.29
CA GLY A 24 8.54 -20.61 21.54
C GLY A 24 7.57 -21.23 20.53
N ASN A 25 6.95 -20.42 19.67
CA ASN A 25 5.95 -20.83 18.70
C ASN A 25 6.52 -21.07 17.29
N ASP A 26 5.88 -21.96 16.52
CA ASP A 26 6.30 -22.36 15.16
C ASP A 26 6.17 -21.23 14.12
N TYR A 27 7.24 -20.89 13.41
CA TYR A 27 7.24 -19.90 12.32
C TYR A 27 6.23 -20.16 11.20
N ILE A 28 5.93 -21.43 10.90
CA ILE A 28 4.90 -21.80 9.93
C ILE A 28 3.53 -21.33 10.46
N ALA A 29 3.29 -21.46 11.76
CA ALA A 29 2.09 -20.96 12.41
C ALA A 29 2.03 -19.42 12.38
N LEU A 30 3.14 -18.70 12.60
CA LEU A 30 3.17 -17.24 12.49
C LEU A 30 2.79 -16.75 11.09
N SER A 31 3.45 -17.32 10.09
CA SER A 31 3.21 -16.97 8.68
C SER A 31 1.74 -17.17 8.30
N LYS A 32 1.13 -18.25 8.82
CA LYS A 32 -0.28 -18.57 8.63
C LYS A 32 -1.21 -17.56 9.32
N LEU A 33 -0.93 -17.19 10.57
CA LEU A 33 -1.70 -16.17 11.30
C LEU A 33 -1.70 -14.83 10.57
N ILE A 34 -0.52 -14.38 10.13
CA ILE A 34 -0.36 -13.12 9.38
C ILE A 34 -1.10 -13.19 8.04
N SER A 35 -0.98 -14.30 7.30
CA SER A 35 -1.70 -14.49 6.03
C SER A 35 -3.22 -14.45 6.19
N ASP A 36 -3.75 -15.04 7.27
CA ASP A 36 -5.19 -15.05 7.49
C ASP A 36 -5.70 -13.69 7.99
N LEU A 37 -4.90 -12.96 8.78
CA LEU A 37 -5.20 -11.56 9.14
C LEU A 37 -5.23 -10.66 7.90
N GLU A 38 -4.23 -10.77 7.02
CA GLU A 38 -4.14 -10.01 5.76
C GLU A 38 -5.38 -10.20 4.90
N LYS A 39 -5.83 -11.45 4.74
CA LYS A 39 -7.03 -11.75 3.92
C LYS A 39 -8.26 -11.02 4.42
N LEU A 40 -8.44 -10.93 5.74
CA LEU A 40 -9.57 -10.23 6.34
C LEU A 40 -9.48 -8.72 6.13
N THR A 41 -8.29 -8.12 6.27
CA THR A 41 -8.10 -6.69 5.98
C THR A 41 -8.33 -6.33 4.51
N ARG A 42 -7.95 -7.21 3.57
CA ARG A 42 -7.96 -6.92 2.14
C ARG A 42 -9.24 -7.33 1.41
N LYS A 43 -9.89 -8.45 1.77
CA LYS A 43 -11.03 -8.97 0.99
C LYS A 43 -12.38 -8.45 1.45
N GLU A 44 -12.52 -8.10 2.73
CA GLU A 44 -13.82 -7.80 3.31
C GLU A 44 -13.79 -6.47 4.06
N TYR A 45 -14.43 -5.45 3.48
CA TYR A 45 -14.69 -4.23 4.23
C TYR A 45 -15.92 -4.44 5.13
N SER A 46 -15.76 -4.16 6.43
CA SER A 46 -16.82 -4.21 7.41
C SER A 46 -16.55 -3.20 8.52
N LEU A 47 -17.52 -2.34 8.80
CA LEU A 47 -17.44 -1.38 9.90
C LEU A 47 -17.18 -2.07 11.25
N TYR A 48 -17.64 -3.30 11.42
CA TYR A 48 -17.44 -4.09 12.63
C TYR A 48 -15.98 -4.53 12.84
N TYR A 49 -15.16 -4.55 11.77
CA TYR A 49 -13.74 -4.88 11.86
C TYR A 49 -12.89 -3.71 12.33
N LYS A 50 -13.44 -2.48 12.28
CA LYS A 50 -12.72 -1.24 12.61
C LYS A 50 -12.02 -1.32 13.96
N LYS A 51 -12.69 -1.84 15.00
CA LYS A 51 -12.09 -1.99 16.34
C LYS A 51 -10.82 -2.84 16.41
N PHE A 52 -10.62 -3.75 15.45
CA PHE A 52 -9.42 -4.58 15.35
C PHE A 52 -8.36 -3.90 14.47
N PHE A 53 -8.78 -3.25 13.39
CA PHE A 53 -7.88 -2.69 12.38
C PHE A 53 -7.48 -1.24 12.64
N THR A 54 -8.05 -0.58 13.64
CA THR A 54 -7.54 0.68 14.20
C THR A 54 -6.66 0.45 15.44
N ASP A 55 -6.37 -0.79 15.81
CA ASP A 55 -5.52 -1.12 16.95
C ASP A 55 -4.04 -0.87 16.61
N ILE A 56 -3.49 0.23 17.13
CA ILE A 56 -2.08 0.60 16.94
C ILE A 56 -1.15 -0.50 17.44
N SER A 57 -1.46 -1.13 18.59
CA SER A 57 -0.61 -2.19 19.18
C SER A 57 -0.48 -3.41 18.28
N LEU A 58 -1.50 -3.69 17.46
CA LEU A 58 -1.45 -4.78 16.48
C LEU A 58 -0.48 -4.44 15.35
N ALA A 59 -0.54 -3.21 14.81
CA ALA A 59 0.36 -2.78 13.75
C ALA A 59 1.82 -2.70 14.23
N GLU A 60 2.05 -2.15 15.43
CA GLU A 60 3.37 -2.13 16.07
C GLU A 60 3.93 -3.54 16.24
N GLN A 61 3.11 -4.48 16.69
CA GLN A 61 3.54 -5.87 16.85
C GLN A 61 3.90 -6.52 15.50
N LEU A 62 3.14 -6.27 14.44
CA LEU A 62 3.48 -6.79 13.10
C LEU A 62 4.86 -6.28 12.64
N ILE A 63 5.19 -5.02 12.92
CA ILE A 63 6.50 -4.43 12.63
C ILE A 63 7.58 -5.04 13.53
N GLN A 64 7.32 -5.26 14.81
CA GLN A 64 8.24 -5.94 15.73
C GLN A 64 8.55 -7.37 15.25
N LEU A 65 7.54 -8.12 14.81
CA LEU A 65 7.73 -9.45 14.23
C LEU A 65 8.59 -9.39 12.97
N TYR A 66 8.39 -8.41 12.10
CA TYR A 66 9.28 -8.19 10.95
C TYR A 66 10.74 -7.97 11.36
N LYS A 67 10.99 -7.19 12.40
CA LYS A 67 12.36 -6.87 12.87
C LYS A 67 13.04 -8.03 13.58
N ASN A 68 12.27 -8.83 14.32
CA ASN A 68 12.82 -9.81 15.26
C ASN A 68 12.79 -11.25 14.76
N GLU A 69 12.02 -11.53 13.71
CA GLU A 69 11.82 -12.87 13.16
C GLU A 69 12.36 -13.00 11.73
N ASN A 70 12.91 -14.17 11.39
CA ASN A 70 13.43 -14.47 10.05
C ASN A 70 12.29 -14.77 9.06
N LEU A 71 11.42 -13.78 8.83
CA LEU A 71 10.25 -13.91 7.99
C LEU A 71 10.61 -14.04 6.50
N ASN A 72 9.91 -14.93 5.80
CA ASN A 72 10.02 -15.01 4.35
C ASN A 72 9.35 -13.80 3.67
N LYS A 73 9.66 -13.57 2.39
CA LYS A 73 9.14 -12.42 1.63
C LYS A 73 7.62 -12.38 1.55
N GLU A 74 6.96 -13.53 1.46
CA GLU A 74 5.48 -13.60 1.41
C GLU A 74 4.86 -13.06 2.71
N THR A 75 5.45 -13.40 3.85
CA THR A 75 4.98 -12.93 5.15
C THR A 75 5.20 -11.43 5.30
N ILE A 76 6.35 -10.91 4.85
CA ILE A 76 6.62 -9.47 4.85
C ILE A 76 5.62 -8.73 3.96
N ILE A 77 5.32 -9.26 2.77
CA ILE A 77 4.28 -8.73 1.88
C ILE A 77 2.91 -8.70 2.58
N ASN A 78 2.57 -9.76 3.32
CA ASN A 78 1.31 -9.82 4.05
C ASN A 78 1.26 -8.78 5.18
N ILE A 79 2.37 -8.50 5.87
CA ILE A 79 2.45 -7.43 6.87
C ILE A 79 2.24 -6.06 6.20
N VAL A 80 2.97 -5.76 5.12
CA VAL A 80 2.83 -4.51 4.36
C VAL A 80 1.39 -4.32 3.89
N SER A 81 0.79 -5.35 3.29
CA SER A 81 -0.60 -5.32 2.83
C SER A 81 -1.58 -5.11 3.99
N CYS A 82 -1.38 -5.82 5.11
CA CYS A 82 -2.24 -5.70 6.29
C CYS A 82 -2.24 -4.27 6.84
N ILE A 83 -1.06 -3.71 7.13
CA ILE A 83 -0.93 -2.36 7.68
C ILE A 83 -1.43 -1.32 6.68
N GLY A 84 -1.11 -1.48 5.39
CA GLY A 84 -1.59 -0.58 4.32
C GLY A 84 -3.11 -0.52 4.25
N ASN A 85 -3.80 -1.67 4.30
CA ASN A 85 -5.26 -1.72 4.33
C ASN A 85 -5.84 -1.20 5.66
N MET A 86 -5.16 -1.40 6.80
CA MET A 86 -5.56 -0.81 8.07
C MET A 86 -5.60 0.73 7.99
N ILE A 87 -4.59 1.33 7.35
CA ILE A 87 -4.52 2.78 7.14
C ILE A 87 -5.59 3.23 6.13
N GLU A 88 -5.54 2.72 4.90
CA GLU A 88 -6.37 3.16 3.78
C GLU A 88 -7.88 2.97 4.05
N ARG A 89 -8.26 1.83 4.65
CA ARG A 89 -9.68 1.43 4.74
C ARG A 89 -10.28 1.60 6.11
N TYR A 90 -9.48 1.46 7.16
CA TYR A 90 -9.98 1.49 8.54
C TYR A 90 -9.57 2.74 9.30
N SER A 91 -8.80 3.63 8.67
CA SER A 91 -8.31 4.87 9.26
C SER A 91 -7.39 4.63 10.46
N LEU A 92 -6.57 3.58 10.41
CA LEU A 92 -5.41 3.49 11.30
C LEU A 92 -4.51 4.72 11.09
N PRO A 93 -4.09 5.44 12.14
CA PRO A 93 -3.24 6.61 11.97
C PRO A 93 -1.91 6.28 11.27
N PRO A 94 -1.48 7.07 10.25
CA PRO A 94 -0.21 6.86 9.54
C PRO A 94 0.98 7.43 10.35
N LEU A 95 1.41 6.69 11.36
CA LEU A 95 2.49 7.07 12.28
C LEU A 95 3.88 7.03 11.61
N ASN A 96 4.86 7.72 12.22
CA ASN A 96 6.24 7.77 11.71
C ASN A 96 6.87 6.38 11.61
N ASP A 97 6.77 5.57 12.67
CA ASP A 97 7.35 4.21 12.69
C ASP A 97 6.76 3.31 11.60
N PHE A 98 5.49 3.53 11.24
CA PHE A 98 4.84 2.82 10.15
C PHE A 98 5.39 3.30 8.81
N PHE A 99 5.55 4.61 8.63
CA PHE A 99 6.18 5.15 7.44
C PHE A 99 7.62 4.64 7.26
N ASP A 100 8.43 4.63 8.32
CA ASP A 100 9.81 4.17 8.29
C ASP A 100 9.90 2.70 7.86
N PHE A 101 8.99 1.85 8.35
CA PHE A 101 8.86 0.47 7.91
C PHE A 101 8.55 0.35 6.40
N PHE A 102 7.60 1.13 5.88
CA PHE A 102 7.30 1.14 4.44
C PHE A 102 8.48 1.69 3.62
N ASN A 103 9.14 2.73 4.13
CA ASN A 103 10.25 3.40 3.48
C ASN A 103 11.48 2.50 3.37
N GLU A 104 11.77 1.69 4.40
CA GLU A 104 12.82 0.66 4.39
C GLU A 104 12.59 -0.39 3.29
N LEU A 105 11.33 -0.79 3.08
CA LEU A 105 10.95 -1.84 2.15
C LEU A 105 10.76 -1.37 0.70
N LYS A 106 10.73 -0.06 0.45
CA LYS A 106 10.27 0.53 -0.84
C LYS A 106 11.12 0.17 -2.06
N THR A 107 12.35 -0.29 -1.86
CA THR A 107 13.27 -0.72 -2.93
C THR A 107 13.53 -2.23 -2.95
N ILE A 108 12.88 -2.99 -2.06
CA ILE A 108 13.10 -4.44 -1.95
C ILE A 108 12.28 -5.16 -3.02
N LYS A 109 12.98 -5.70 -4.03
CA LYS A 109 12.36 -6.42 -5.16
C LYS A 109 11.32 -7.46 -4.70
N LYS A 110 10.12 -7.38 -5.30
CA LYS A 110 8.89 -8.17 -5.02
C LYS A 110 8.04 -7.62 -3.87
N ILE A 111 8.60 -6.80 -2.98
CA ILE A 111 7.89 -6.16 -1.87
C ILE A 111 7.54 -4.71 -2.24
N ASP A 112 8.46 -4.06 -2.94
CA ASP A 112 8.34 -2.74 -3.59
C ASP A 112 6.97 -2.45 -4.22
N TYR A 113 6.39 -3.41 -4.95
CA TYR A 113 5.04 -3.24 -5.51
C TYR A 113 3.99 -3.01 -4.42
N TYR A 114 3.98 -3.82 -3.37
CA TYR A 114 3.00 -3.72 -2.29
C TYR A 114 3.21 -2.46 -1.45
N VAL A 115 4.46 -2.03 -1.26
CA VAL A 115 4.76 -0.73 -0.63
C VAL A 115 4.18 0.42 -1.46
N SER A 116 4.36 0.38 -2.79
CA SER A 116 3.90 1.45 -3.68
C SER A 116 2.38 1.64 -3.68
N LEU A 117 1.60 0.65 -3.24
CA LEU A 117 0.14 0.74 -3.13
C LEU A 117 -0.32 1.65 -1.98
N PHE A 118 0.50 1.83 -0.95
CA PHE A 118 0.06 2.45 0.31
C PHE A 118 0.98 3.55 0.82
N ILE A 119 2.23 3.64 0.34
CA ILE A 119 3.20 4.61 0.87
C ILE A 119 2.74 6.07 0.70
N THR A 120 1.86 6.34 -0.26
CA THR A 120 1.26 7.67 -0.49
C THR A 120 0.13 8.00 0.49
N GLU A 121 -0.32 7.06 1.32
CA GLU A 121 -1.28 7.35 2.40
C GLU A 121 -0.60 8.00 3.62
N PHE A 122 0.74 8.06 3.63
CA PHE A 122 1.51 8.66 4.71
C PHE A 122 1.78 10.16 4.47
N PRO A 123 1.45 11.07 5.40
CA PRO A 123 1.77 12.49 5.30
C PRO A 123 3.27 12.78 5.11
N GLN A 124 4.13 11.91 5.66
CA GLN A 124 5.59 11.97 5.56
C GLN A 124 6.07 11.84 4.11
N PHE A 125 5.39 11.02 3.29
CA PHE A 125 5.70 10.88 1.87
C PHE A 125 5.61 12.21 1.12
N TYR A 126 4.60 13.02 1.41
CA TYR A 126 4.41 14.32 0.75
C TYR A 126 5.45 15.37 1.15
N LYS A 127 6.15 15.16 2.27
CA LYS A 127 7.25 16.01 2.73
C LYS A 127 8.61 15.56 2.18
N ASP A 128 8.70 14.37 1.59
CA ASP A 128 9.94 13.83 1.00
C ASP A 128 10.26 14.58 -0.31
N ASN A 129 11.47 15.13 -0.40
CA ASN A 129 11.95 15.82 -1.60
C ASN A 129 12.15 14.87 -2.79
N LYS A 130 12.31 13.57 -2.54
CA LYS A 130 12.47 12.52 -3.57
C LYS A 130 11.15 11.85 -3.95
N LYS A 131 9.99 12.32 -3.45
CA LYS A 131 8.69 11.70 -3.74
C LYS A 131 8.38 11.61 -5.23
N TRP A 132 8.78 12.63 -6.01
CA TRP A 132 8.54 12.68 -7.45
C TRP A 132 9.39 11.64 -8.20
N ASP A 133 10.66 11.50 -7.84
CA ASP A 133 11.53 10.43 -8.34
C ASP A 133 10.95 9.05 -7.99
N TYR A 134 10.45 8.90 -6.76
CA TYR A 134 9.83 7.66 -6.33
C TYR A 134 8.57 7.34 -7.15
N LEU A 135 7.68 8.31 -7.37
CA LEU A 135 6.48 8.12 -8.20
C LEU A 135 6.84 7.66 -9.61
N LEU A 136 7.82 8.28 -10.27
CA LEU A 136 8.32 7.82 -11.57
C LEU A 136 8.89 6.40 -11.49
N SER A 137 9.60 6.07 -10.40
CA SER A 137 10.16 4.74 -10.21
C SER A 137 9.12 3.63 -10.10
N ILE A 138 7.85 3.94 -9.77
CA ILE A 138 6.77 2.94 -9.72
C ILE A 138 6.60 2.24 -11.08
N LEU A 139 6.73 2.96 -12.19
CA LEU A 139 6.69 2.38 -13.55
C LEU A 139 7.77 1.29 -13.75
N ASN A 140 8.83 1.33 -12.94
CA ASN A 140 9.91 0.38 -12.99
C ASN A 140 9.66 -0.92 -12.21
N ILE A 141 8.70 -0.92 -11.28
CA ILE A 141 8.41 -2.04 -10.39
C ILE A 141 7.70 -3.19 -11.13
N SER A 142 8.05 -4.43 -10.79
CA SER A 142 7.33 -5.62 -11.29
C SER A 142 6.13 -5.97 -10.39
N PRO A 143 4.98 -6.39 -10.94
CA PRO A 143 4.70 -6.63 -12.36
C PRO A 143 4.26 -5.35 -13.10
N LYS A 144 4.86 -5.08 -14.26
CA LYS A 144 4.75 -3.82 -15.02
C LYS A 144 3.32 -3.30 -15.19
N ALA A 145 2.41 -4.13 -15.70
CA ALA A 145 1.03 -3.71 -15.96
C ALA A 145 0.29 -3.27 -14.68
N LYS A 146 0.58 -3.89 -13.53
CA LYS A 146 -0.02 -3.46 -12.26
C LYS A 146 0.62 -2.18 -11.75
N SER A 147 1.93 -2.04 -11.90
CA SER A 147 2.64 -0.84 -11.47
C SER A 147 2.29 0.39 -12.32
N GLU A 148 2.12 0.24 -13.64
CA GLU A 148 1.58 1.29 -14.52
C GLU A 148 0.18 1.73 -14.06
N ARG A 149 -0.69 0.77 -13.70
CA ARG A 149 -2.00 1.08 -13.14
C ARG A 149 -1.89 1.80 -11.80
N ASN A 150 -0.97 1.39 -10.93
CA ASN A 150 -0.75 2.05 -9.65
C ASN A 150 -0.26 3.49 -9.84
N PHE A 151 0.74 3.70 -10.70
CA PHE A 151 1.21 5.02 -11.08
C PHE A 151 0.08 5.92 -11.58
N TYR A 152 -0.78 5.41 -12.47
CA TYR A 152 -1.97 6.13 -12.92
C TYR A 152 -2.88 6.57 -11.76
N ILE A 153 -3.16 5.66 -10.81
CA ILE A 153 -4.01 5.96 -9.63
C ILE A 153 -3.36 7.06 -8.78
N GLU A 154 -2.07 6.96 -8.51
CA GLU A 154 -1.35 7.90 -7.65
C GLU A 154 -1.26 9.30 -8.26
N ILE A 155 -0.95 9.42 -9.56
CA ILE A 155 -0.98 10.73 -10.23
C ILE A 155 -2.39 11.32 -10.24
N LYS A 156 -3.43 10.50 -10.42
CA LYS A 156 -4.83 10.96 -10.33
C LYS A 156 -5.16 11.49 -8.94
N LYS A 157 -4.70 10.84 -7.86
CA LYS A 157 -4.85 11.34 -6.48
C LYS A 157 -4.16 12.70 -6.31
N ILE A 158 -2.93 12.86 -6.81
CA ILE A 158 -2.15 14.10 -6.72
C ILE A 158 -2.85 15.25 -7.44
N LEU A 159 -3.31 15.01 -8.68
CA LEU A 159 -4.06 16.01 -9.45
C LEU A 159 -5.36 16.42 -8.75
N ASN A 160 -6.10 15.46 -8.18
CA ASN A 160 -7.34 15.75 -7.45
C ASN A 160 -7.11 16.57 -6.17
N ARG A 161 -5.90 16.52 -5.60
CA ARG A 161 -5.50 17.31 -4.43
C ARG A 161 -4.95 18.69 -4.80
N ASN A 162 -4.84 19.02 -6.10
CA ASN A 162 -4.21 20.24 -6.61
C ASN A 162 -2.81 20.48 -6.02
N GLU A 163 -2.04 19.39 -5.86
CA GLU A 163 -0.67 19.48 -5.36
C GLU A 163 0.25 20.19 -6.38
N SER A 164 1.15 21.04 -5.90
CA SER A 164 2.14 21.70 -6.76
C SER A 164 3.21 20.69 -7.20
N ILE A 165 3.29 20.46 -8.52
CA ILE A 165 4.25 19.57 -9.15
C ILE A 165 5.35 20.44 -9.79
N PRO A 166 6.65 20.17 -9.56
CA PRO A 166 7.71 20.91 -10.23
C PRO A 166 7.69 20.65 -11.75
N ASN A 167 7.93 21.70 -12.54
CA ASN A 167 7.78 21.66 -14.01
C ASN A 167 8.55 20.53 -14.70
N ASN A 168 9.77 20.23 -14.24
CA ASN A 168 10.57 19.13 -14.78
C ASN A 168 9.88 17.75 -14.60
N TYR A 169 9.12 17.56 -13.51
CA TYR A 169 8.37 16.32 -13.30
C TYR A 169 7.04 16.30 -14.05
N ILE A 170 6.42 17.46 -14.31
CA ILE A 170 5.24 17.55 -15.18
C ILE A 170 5.56 16.97 -16.56
N ASP A 171 6.70 17.35 -17.14
CA ASP A 171 7.15 16.85 -18.45
C ASP A 171 7.36 15.32 -18.44
N LEU A 172 7.99 14.79 -17.39
CA LEU A 172 8.24 13.35 -17.25
C LEU A 172 6.94 12.55 -17.06
N PHE A 173 5.98 13.10 -16.32
CA PHE A 173 4.66 12.48 -16.18
C PHE A 173 3.90 12.49 -17.50
N ILE A 174 3.88 13.62 -18.24
CA ILE A 174 3.25 13.70 -19.55
C ILE A 174 3.83 12.63 -20.49
N ALA A 175 5.16 12.55 -20.61
CA ALA A 175 5.82 11.55 -21.45
C ALA A 175 5.44 10.12 -21.07
N SER A 176 5.36 9.84 -19.76
CA SER A 176 4.93 8.53 -19.26
C SER A 176 3.48 8.20 -19.66
N PHE A 177 2.56 9.16 -19.54
CA PHE A 177 1.16 8.97 -19.94
C PHE A 177 0.99 8.88 -21.46
N GLU A 178 1.79 9.57 -22.26
CA GLU A 178 1.81 9.44 -23.72
C GLU A 178 2.23 8.02 -24.14
N GLU A 179 3.26 7.46 -23.50
CA GLU A 179 3.68 6.07 -23.72
C GLU A 179 2.55 5.10 -23.36
N MET A 180 1.91 5.28 -22.20
CA MET A 180 0.79 4.47 -21.75
C MET A 180 -0.43 4.61 -22.68
N TYR A 181 -0.71 5.80 -23.20
CA TYR A 181 -1.77 6.08 -24.19
C TYR A 181 -1.54 5.31 -25.49
N ASN A 182 -0.30 5.33 -26.00
CA ASN A 182 0.06 4.63 -27.23
C ASN A 182 -0.01 3.10 -27.07
N LYS A 183 0.28 2.58 -25.89
CA LYS A 183 0.17 1.14 -25.57
C LYS A 183 -1.26 0.68 -25.29
N ALA A 184 -2.13 1.57 -24.81
CA ALA A 184 -3.48 1.21 -24.39
C ALA A 184 -4.30 0.64 -25.56
N LYS A 185 -5.00 -0.47 -25.31
CA LYS A 185 -5.83 -1.14 -26.33
C LYS A 185 -7.31 -0.77 -26.25
N ASN A 186 -7.78 -0.27 -25.11
CA ASN A 186 -9.17 0.12 -24.94
C ASN A 186 -9.31 1.65 -24.87
N ASP A 187 -10.43 2.14 -25.38
CA ASP A 187 -10.69 3.58 -25.48
C ASP A 187 -10.91 4.23 -24.11
N PHE A 188 -11.39 3.46 -23.13
CA PHE A 188 -11.57 3.94 -21.77
C PHE A 188 -10.25 4.47 -21.18
N TYR A 189 -9.19 3.66 -21.16
CA TYR A 189 -7.89 4.10 -20.63
C TYR A 189 -7.23 5.15 -21.53
N LYS A 190 -7.40 5.08 -22.86
CA LYS A 190 -6.91 6.13 -23.75
C LYS A 190 -7.51 7.50 -23.41
N ASN A 191 -8.81 7.56 -23.22
CA ASN A 191 -9.50 8.80 -22.86
C ASN A 191 -9.05 9.32 -21.49
N ASP A 192 -8.95 8.43 -20.49
CA ASP A 192 -8.46 8.79 -19.16
C ASP A 192 -7.02 9.33 -19.18
N TYR A 193 -6.10 8.68 -19.92
CA TYR A 193 -4.72 9.15 -20.03
C TYR A 193 -4.63 10.49 -20.77
N LYS A 194 -5.43 10.68 -21.84
CA LYS A 194 -5.54 11.97 -22.54
C LYS A 194 -6.03 13.09 -21.61
N GLU A 195 -7.01 12.80 -20.75
CA GLU A 195 -7.49 13.77 -19.76
C GLU A 195 -6.39 14.14 -18.75
N ILE A 196 -5.64 13.15 -18.27
CA ILE A 196 -4.51 13.38 -17.35
C ILE A 196 -3.43 14.24 -18.01
N ILE A 197 -3.04 13.95 -19.25
CA ILE A 197 -2.07 14.76 -20.02
C ILE A 197 -2.55 16.21 -20.14
N LEU A 198 -3.82 16.42 -20.47
CA LEU A 198 -4.40 17.76 -20.57
C LEU A 198 -4.38 18.50 -19.22
N LYS A 199 -4.65 17.81 -18.11
CA LYS A 199 -4.58 18.40 -16.77
C LYS A 199 -3.14 18.78 -16.40
N LEU A 200 -2.18 17.88 -16.63
CA LEU A 200 -0.76 18.14 -16.37
C LEU A 200 -0.25 19.33 -17.18
N SER A 201 -0.60 19.42 -18.46
CA SER A 201 -0.19 20.54 -19.33
C SER A 201 -0.70 21.90 -18.86
N LYS A 202 -1.83 21.94 -18.13
CA LYS A 202 -2.38 23.19 -17.57
C LYS A 202 -1.72 23.62 -16.26
N LEU A 203 -0.87 22.78 -15.67
CA LEU A 203 -0.12 23.10 -14.45
C LEU A 203 1.22 23.80 -14.74
N LYS A 204 1.62 23.86 -16.01
CA LYS A 204 2.77 24.64 -16.47
C LYS A 204 2.44 26.13 -16.51
#